data_AF-A0A9E0TB27-F1
#
_entry.id   AF-A0A9E0TB27-F1
#
_cell.length_a   1.000
_cell.length_b   1.000
_cell.length_c   1.000
_cell.angle_alpha   90.00
_cell.angle_beta   90.00
_cell.angle_gamma   90.00
#
_symmetry.space_group_name_H-M   'P 1'
#
loop_
_entity.id
_entity.type
_entity.pdbx_description
1 polymer ?
#
loop_
_entity_poly.entity_id
_entity_poly.type
_entity_poly.pdbx_seq_one_letter_code
_entity_poly.pdbx_strand_id
1 'polypeptide(L)'
;MNPIARHFAAIALAASAGTAFAHGKVQCPAHPKSEWRPHTELEQKLVKEGWVIRRMEKTDTCYEVYAKTPDGKRVEAFFDPKTLERVED
;
A
#
# COMPACT_ATOMS: atom_id res chain seq x y z
N MET A 1 -27.08 36.76 -43.25
CA MET A 1 -26.77 35.37 -43.63
C MET A 1 -25.49 34.98 -42.89
N ASN A 2 -25.57 33.91 -42.08
CA ASN A 2 -24.62 33.39 -41.05
C ASN A 2 -23.13 33.42 -41.48
N PRO A 3 -22.08 33.33 -40.61
CA PRO A 3 -22.03 32.42 -39.44
C PRO A 3 -21.04 32.74 -38.29
N ILE A 4 -21.39 32.56 -37.01
CA ILE A 4 -20.36 32.17 -36.03
C ILE A 4 -20.91 31.12 -35.08
N ALA A 5 -20.63 29.87 -35.44
CA ALA A 5 -20.76 28.72 -34.59
C ALA A 5 -19.92 28.92 -33.32
N ARG A 6 -20.59 29.13 -32.18
CA ARG A 6 -19.98 29.06 -30.85
C ARG A 6 -19.68 27.60 -30.56
N HIS A 7 -18.45 27.20 -30.87
CA HIS A 7 -17.87 25.93 -30.45
C HIS A 7 -17.71 25.97 -28.92
N PHE A 8 -18.65 25.36 -28.20
CA PHE A 8 -18.42 25.00 -26.81
C PHE A 8 -17.37 23.88 -26.79
N ALA A 9 -16.10 24.25 -26.64
CA ALA A 9 -15.03 23.31 -26.36
C ALA A 9 -15.22 22.77 -24.94
N ALA A 10 -15.92 21.65 -24.82
CA ALA A 10 -15.98 20.89 -23.57
C ALA A 10 -14.62 20.21 -23.35
N ILE A 11 -13.80 20.78 -22.47
CA ILE A 11 -12.58 20.14 -21.98
C ILE A 11 -13.02 18.97 -21.09
N ALA A 12 -13.00 17.77 -21.67
CA ALA A 12 -13.18 16.53 -20.93
C ALA A 12 -11.94 16.30 -20.05
N LEU A 13 -12.07 16.58 -18.76
CA LEU A 13 -11.05 16.28 -17.76
C LEU A 13 -11.03 14.76 -17.57
N ALA A 14 -10.10 14.09 -18.25
CA ALA A 14 -9.84 12.66 -18.07
C ALA A 14 -9.30 12.42 -16.65
N ALA A 15 -10.20 12.06 -15.73
CA ALA A 15 -9.81 11.54 -14.43
C ALA A 15 -9.21 10.15 -14.63
N SER A 16 -7.89 10.07 -14.66
CA SER A 16 -7.17 8.80 -14.51
C SER A 16 -7.38 8.29 -13.09
N ALA A 17 -8.45 7.53 -12.89
CA ALA A 17 -8.62 6.73 -11.71
C ALA A 17 -7.48 5.70 -11.68
N GLY A 18 -6.47 5.95 -10.84
CA GLY A 18 -5.41 4.97 -10.60
C GLY A 18 -6.04 3.67 -10.13
N THR A 19 -5.74 2.59 -10.84
CA THR A 19 -6.17 1.24 -10.48
C THR A 19 -5.63 0.91 -9.09
N ALA A 20 -6.52 0.80 -8.11
CA ALA A 20 -6.20 0.17 -6.84
C ALA A 20 -6.10 -1.33 -7.13
N PHE A 21 -4.89 -1.79 -7.44
CA PHE A 21 -4.60 -3.22 -7.46
C PHE A 21 -4.70 -3.71 -6.01
N ALA A 22 -5.76 -4.47 -5.70
CA ALA A 22 -5.77 -5.31 -4.52
C ALA A 22 -4.70 -6.39 -4.78
N HIS A 23 -3.53 -6.27 -4.16
CA HIS A 23 -2.46 -7.24 -4.34
C HIS A 23 -2.98 -8.59 -3.81
N GLY A 24 -3.00 -9.58 -4.69
CA GLY A 24 -3.67 -10.85 -4.45
C GLY A 24 -2.95 -11.66 -3.38
N LYS A 25 -3.69 -12.16 -2.38
CA LYS A 25 -3.30 -13.21 -1.41
C LYS A 25 -1.80 -13.44 -1.22
N VAL A 26 -1.07 -12.42 -0.77
CA VAL A 26 0.34 -12.54 -0.45
C VAL A 26 0.49 -13.46 0.75
N GLN A 27 1.35 -14.47 0.64
CA GLN A 27 1.57 -15.46 1.69
C GLN A 27 3.02 -15.40 2.16
N CYS A 28 3.20 -15.07 3.43
CA CYS A 28 4.48 -15.18 4.10
C CYS A 28 4.71 -16.63 4.55
N PRO A 29 5.96 -17.03 4.84
CA PRO A 29 6.25 -18.30 5.48
C PRO A 29 5.39 -18.51 6.72
N ALA A 30 4.79 -19.70 6.85
CA ALA A 30 3.92 -20.01 7.97
C ALA A 30 4.74 -20.31 9.22
N HIS A 31 4.55 -19.49 10.27
CA HIS A 31 5.18 -19.69 11.58
C HIS A 31 4.11 -19.93 12.65
N PRO A 32 4.38 -20.75 13.68
CA PRO A 32 3.54 -20.82 14.87
C PRO A 32 3.32 -19.42 15.45
N LYS A 33 2.10 -19.09 15.89
CA LYS A 33 1.78 -17.74 16.42
C LYS A 33 2.66 -17.35 17.61
N SER A 34 3.24 -18.30 18.34
CA SER A 34 4.20 -18.05 19.42
C SER A 34 5.56 -17.54 18.95
N GLU A 35 5.91 -17.73 17.68
CA GLU A 35 7.14 -17.20 17.06
C GLU A 35 6.92 -15.83 16.42
N TRP A 36 5.68 -15.34 16.41
CA TRP A 36 5.37 -14.04 15.85
C TRP A 36 5.85 -12.95 16.80
N ARG A 37 6.69 -12.07 16.29
CA ARG A 37 7.08 -10.86 16.98
C ARG A 37 5.91 -9.87 16.99
N PRO A 38 5.79 -9.01 18.01
CA PRO A 38 4.74 -8.00 18.06
C PRO A 38 4.74 -7.07 16.84
N HIS A 39 3.58 -6.76 16.29
CA HIS A 39 3.45 -5.79 15.18
C HIS A 39 4.01 -4.40 15.52
N THR A 40 4.04 -4.03 16.81
CA THR A 40 4.63 -2.77 17.27
C THR A 40 6.15 -2.70 17.04
N GLU A 41 6.86 -3.84 17.03
CA GLU A 41 8.28 -3.87 16.67
C GLU A 41 8.48 -3.56 15.18
N LEU A 42 7.57 -4.06 14.33
CA LEU A 42 7.57 -3.73 12.90
C LEU A 42 7.23 -2.26 12.68
N GLU A 43 6.23 -1.73 13.38
CA GLU A 43 5.89 -0.30 13.33
C GLU A 43 7.09 0.58 13.68
N GLN A 44 7.77 0.29 14.79
CA GLN A 44 8.96 1.04 15.20
C GLN A 44 10.09 0.96 14.17
N LYS A 45 10.34 -0.24 13.61
CA LYS A 45 11.32 -0.44 12.54
C LYS A 45 11.00 0.46 11.33
N LEU A 46 9.77 0.40 10.82
CA LEU A 46 9.35 1.14 9.63
C LEU A 46 9.36 2.65 9.85
N VAL A 47 8.89 3.13 11.00
CA VAL A 47 8.97 4.57 11.36
C VAL A 47 10.43 5.03 11.39
N LYS A 48 11.34 4.24 11.97
CA LYS A 48 12.78 4.54 11.99
C LYS A 48 13.40 4.55 10.59
N GLU A 49 12.88 3.73 9.68
CA GLU A 49 13.25 3.73 8.25
C GLU A 49 12.62 4.88 7.46
N GLY A 50 11.80 5.73 8.09
CA GLY A 50 11.19 6.91 7.47
C GLY A 50 9.83 6.66 6.84
N TRP A 51 9.20 5.51 7.11
CA TRP A 51 7.86 5.21 6.61
C TRP A 51 6.79 5.90 7.46
N VAL A 52 5.72 6.33 6.80
CA VAL A 52 4.51 6.84 7.45
C VAL A 52 3.43 5.77 7.37
N ILE A 53 3.27 5.02 8.46
CA ILE A 53 2.28 3.95 8.55
C ILE A 53 0.87 4.56 8.64
N ARG A 54 -0.06 4.01 7.86
CA ARG A 54 -1.47 4.42 7.85
C ARG A 54 -2.40 3.36 8.42
N ARG A 55 -2.03 2.10 8.24
CA ARG A 55 -2.74 0.94 8.78
C ARG A 55 -1.82 -0.27 8.80
N MET A 56 -1.97 -1.11 9.81
CA MET A 56 -1.41 -2.45 9.83
C MET A 56 -2.53 -3.45 10.07
N GLU A 57 -2.51 -4.54 9.32
CA GLU A 57 -3.46 -5.65 9.43
C GLU A 57 -2.67 -6.95 9.67
N LYS A 58 -3.26 -7.88 10.42
CA LYS A 58 -2.70 -9.22 10.57
C LYS A 58 -3.46 -10.14 9.61
N THR A 59 -2.73 -10.83 8.76
CA THR A 59 -3.30 -11.90 7.93
C THR A 59 -3.03 -13.26 8.56
N ASP A 60 -3.39 -14.35 7.89
CA ASP A 60 -3.12 -15.70 8.38
C ASP A 60 -1.62 -15.94 8.58
N THR A 61 -0.79 -15.42 7.66
CA THR A 61 0.65 -15.66 7.63
C THR A 61 1.52 -14.40 7.72
N CYS A 62 0.99 -13.19 7.48
CA CYS A 62 1.77 -11.95 7.40
C CYS A 62 1.31 -10.85 8.37
N TYR A 63 2.14 -9.84 8.49
CA TYR A 63 1.69 -8.46 8.74
C TYR A 63 1.58 -7.71 7.41
N GLU A 64 0.40 -7.15 7.14
CA GLU A 64 0.12 -6.31 5.99
C GLU A 64 0.17 -4.84 6.43
N VAL A 65 0.92 -4.02 5.72
CA VAL A 65 1.17 -2.62 6.08
C VAL A 65 0.81 -1.71 4.92
N TYR A 66 -0.14 -0.83 5.17
CA TYR A 66 -0.44 0.30 4.30
C TYR A 66 0.31 1.53 4.80
N ALA A 67 1.20 2.06 3.97
CA ALA A 67 2.07 3.17 4.38
C ALA A 67 2.40 4.12 3.21
N LYS A 68 3.06 5.23 3.55
CA LYS A 68 3.90 5.96 2.61
C LYS A 68 5.37 5.64 2.90
N THR A 69 6.12 5.30 1.86
CA THR A 69 7.57 5.11 1.93
C THR A 69 8.29 6.46 2.10
N PRO A 70 9.60 6.47 2.41
CA PRO A 70 10.38 7.71 2.58
C PRO A 70 10.40 8.62 1.35
N ASP A 71 10.27 8.06 0.15
CA ASP A 71 10.14 8.79 -1.12
C ASP A 71 8.70 9.27 -1.42
N GLY A 72 7.79 9.12 -0.45
CA GLY A 72 6.41 9.62 -0.50
C GLY A 72 5.42 8.74 -1.27
N LYS A 73 5.84 7.56 -1.77
CA LYS A 73 4.97 6.64 -2.50
C LYS A 73 4.06 5.87 -1.55
N ARG A 74 2.81 5.67 -1.95
CA ARG A 74 1.86 4.82 -1.22
C ARG A 74 2.14 3.37 -1.56
N VAL A 75 2.22 2.52 -0.54
CA VAL A 75 2.46 1.09 -0.69
C VAL A 75 1.52 0.28 0.20
N GLU A 76 1.24 -0.92 -0.28
CA GLU A 76 0.79 -2.07 0.48
C GLU A 76 2.00 -3.02 0.52
N ALA A 77 2.45 -3.39 1.71
CA ALA A 77 3.65 -4.21 1.88
C ALA A 77 3.42 -5.29 2.93
N PHE A 78 3.87 -6.50 2.63
CA PHE A 78 3.72 -7.66 3.49
C PHE A 78 5.04 -7.96 4.18
N PHE A 79 4.97 -8.34 5.45
CA PHE A 79 6.13 -8.63 6.28
C PHE A 79 5.96 -9.96 6.97
N ASP A 80 7.03 -10.75 6.97
CA ASP A 80 7.12 -11.97 7.73
C ASP A 80 7.02 -11.64 9.24
N PRO A 81 6.10 -12.25 9.99
CA PRO A 81 5.85 -11.88 11.38
C PRO A 81 6.92 -12.39 12.35
N LYS A 82 7.77 -13.34 11.94
CA LYS A 82 8.91 -13.84 12.72
C LYS A 82 10.16 -13.02 12.46
N THR A 83 10.47 -12.66 11.22
CA THR A 83 11.70 -11.93 10.88
C THR A 83 11.51 -10.42 10.82
N LEU A 84 10.27 -9.95 10.58
CA LEU A 84 9.92 -8.57 10.26
C LEU A 84 10.58 -8.06 8.97
N GLU A 85 10.95 -8.98 8.09
CA GLU A 85 11.46 -8.67 6.76
C GLU A 85 10.31 -8.56 5.76
N ARG A 86 10.48 -7.66 4.78
CA ARG A 86 9.50 -7.46 3.73
C ARG A 86 9.50 -8.68 2.82
N VAL A 87 8.31 -9.17 2.49
CA VAL A 87 8.08 -10.18 1.47
C VAL A 87 7.57 -9.45 0.22
N GLU A 88 8.10 -9.82 -0.93
CA GLU A 88 7.63 -9.36 -2.23
C GLU A 88 6.69 -10.42 -2.82
N ASP A 89 5.72 -9.97 -3.62
CA ASP A 89 4.79 -10.83 -4.36
C ASP A 89 5.49 -11.63 -5.46
#